data_AF-A0A101VL82-F1
#
_entry.id   AF-A0A101VL82-F1
#
_cell.length_a   1.000
_cell.length_b   1.000
_cell.length_c   1.000
_cell.angle_alpha   90.00
_cell.angle_beta   90.00
_cell.angle_gamma   90.00
#
_symmetry.space_group_name_H-M   'P 1'
#
loop_
_entity.id
_entity.type
_entity.pdbx_description
1 polymer ?
#
loop_
_entity_poly.entity_id
_entity_poly.type
_entity_poly.pdbx_seq_one_letter_code
_entity_poly.pdbx_strand_id
1 'polypeptide(L)'
;MERTMKPKIDFTKIKNALPIDIALAHYGITLKVSGPRLVGCCPIHDGTNKRAFVVSTDHRAWHCFGDCKRGGTVLDLVRALEKCSLVEAAKIIAKRYGLGASR
;
A
#
# COMPACT_ATOMS: atom_id res chain seq x y z
N MET A 1 20.40 -4.43 -32.10
CA MET A 1 20.33 -3.48 -30.97
C MET A 1 18.89 -3.45 -30.48
N GLU A 2 18.52 -4.41 -29.63
CA GLU A 2 17.18 -4.48 -29.06
C GLU A 2 17.07 -3.42 -27.98
N ARG A 3 16.40 -2.30 -28.29
CA ARG A 3 15.97 -1.35 -27.28
C ARG A 3 14.84 -2.01 -26.51
N THR A 4 15.18 -2.77 -25.47
CA THR A 4 14.20 -3.31 -24.53
C THR A 4 13.40 -2.14 -23.98
N MET A 5 12.16 -2.00 -24.44
CA MET A 5 11.25 -0.97 -23.98
C MET A 5 10.89 -1.30 -22.54
N LYS A 6 11.69 -0.81 -21.58
CA LYS A 6 11.40 -0.97 -20.15
C LYS A 6 10.05 -0.29 -19.91
N PRO A 7 9.02 -1.00 -19.42
CA PRO A 7 7.76 -0.37 -19.07
C PRO A 7 8.06 0.72 -18.04
N LYS A 8 7.77 1.97 -18.39
CA LYS A 8 7.93 3.11 -17.50
C LYS A 8 6.79 3.04 -16.48
N ILE A 9 7.11 2.57 -15.27
CA ILE A 9 6.14 2.45 -14.18
C ILE A 9 5.72 3.86 -13.76
N ASP A 10 4.43 4.16 -13.91
CA ASP A 10 3.84 5.40 -13.45
C ASP A 10 3.29 5.24 -12.02
N PHE A 11 4.09 5.64 -11.04
CA PHE A 11 3.76 5.54 -9.63
C PHE A 11 2.52 6.36 -9.25
N THR A 12 2.29 7.50 -9.90
CA THR A 12 1.14 8.37 -9.64
C THR A 12 -0.15 7.69 -10.08
N LYS A 13 -0.15 7.08 -11.28
CA LYS A 13 -1.29 6.29 -11.75
C LYS A 13 -1.59 5.13 -10.81
N ILE A 14 -0.57 4.38 -10.37
CA ILE A 14 -0.75 3.25 -9.45
C ILE A 14 -1.36 3.72 -8.13
N LYS A 15 -0.80 4.76 -7.51
CA LYS A 15 -1.31 5.33 -6.26
C LYS A 15 -2.78 5.75 -6.38
N ASN A 16 -3.16 6.30 -7.53
CA ASN A 16 -4.50 6.83 -7.73
C ASN A 16 -5.53 5.77 -8.11
N ALA A 17 -5.09 4.67 -8.73
CA ALA A 17 -5.98 3.62 -9.24
C ALA A 17 -6.23 2.48 -8.24
N LEU A 18 -5.35 2.28 -7.25
CA LEU A 18 -5.56 1.27 -6.22
C LEU A 18 -5.95 1.94 -4.88
N PRO A 19 -7.22 1.83 -4.46
CA PRO A 19 -7.62 2.18 -3.09
C PRO A 19 -6.87 1.35 -2.06
N ILE A 20 -6.44 1.99 -0.96
CA ILE A 20 -5.61 1.34 0.05
C ILE A 20 -6.36 0.25 0.84
N ASP A 21 -7.67 0.39 1.00
CA ASP A 21 -8.57 -0.61 1.59
C ASP A 21 -8.63 -1.91 0.78
N ILE A 22 -8.62 -1.82 -0.56
CA ILE A 22 -8.52 -3.00 -1.43
C ILE A 22 -7.17 -3.71 -1.23
N ALA A 23 -6.08 -2.95 -1.13
CA ALA A 23 -4.78 -3.53 -0.84
C ALA A 23 -4.74 -4.22 0.53
N LEU A 24 -5.34 -3.63 1.57
CA LEU A 24 -5.42 -4.22 2.90
C LEU A 24 -6.21 -5.54 2.89
N ALA A 25 -7.37 -5.56 2.23
CA ALA A 25 -8.18 -6.76 2.08
C ALA A 25 -7.42 -7.89 1.38
N HIS A 26 -6.62 -7.56 0.36
CA HIS A 26 -5.77 -8.53 -0.34
C HIS A 26 -4.76 -9.25 0.57
N TYR A 27 -4.20 -8.52 1.55
CA TYR A 27 -3.30 -9.10 2.55
C TYR A 27 -4.02 -9.72 3.75
N GLY A 28 -5.35 -9.85 3.71
CA GLY A 28 -6.15 -10.37 4.82
C GLY A 28 -6.19 -9.43 6.03
N ILE A 29 -5.80 -8.17 5.87
CA ILE A 29 -5.74 -7.19 6.96
C ILE A 29 -7.12 -6.58 7.12
N THR A 30 -7.79 -6.95 8.20
CA THR A 30 -9.10 -6.40 8.55
C THR A 30 -8.96 -5.31 9.61
N LEU A 31 -9.49 -4.13 9.32
CA LEU A 31 -9.48 -2.98 10.22
C LEU A 31 -10.90 -2.60 10.60
N LYS A 32 -11.06 -1.95 11.75
CA LYS A 32 -12.36 -1.42 12.20
C LYS A 32 -12.58 -0.03 11.63
N VAL A 33 -13.81 0.25 11.20
CA VAL A 33 -14.22 1.60 10.80
C VAL A 33 -14.31 2.49 12.05
N SER A 34 -13.74 3.69 11.97
CA SER A 34 -13.76 4.71 13.03
C SER A 34 -13.90 6.09 12.39
N GLY A 35 -15.15 6.52 12.19
CA GLY A 35 -15.45 7.74 11.43
C GLY A 35 -14.93 7.60 9.98
N PRO A 36 -14.20 8.60 9.43
CA PRO A 36 -13.67 8.54 8.06
C PRO A 36 -12.41 7.66 7.92
N ARG A 37 -12.00 6.96 8.98
CA ARG A 37 -10.73 6.21 9.04
C ARG A 37 -10.97 4.73 9.29
N LEU A 38 -9.98 3.92 8.91
CA LEU A 38 -9.86 2.53 9.33
C LEU A 38 -8.76 2.40 10.37
N VAL A 39 -8.99 1.64 11.44
CA VAL A 39 -8.09 1.55 12.58
C VAL A 39 -7.92 0.09 13.04
N GLY A 40 -6.69 -0.30 13.38
CA GLY A 40 -6.38 -1.65 13.87
C GLY A 40 -4.95 -1.84 14.37
N CYS A 41 -4.57 -3.11 14.55
CA CYS A 41 -3.18 -3.48 14.80
C CYS A 41 -2.33 -3.20 13.55
N CYS A 42 -1.06 -2.87 13.76
CA CYS A 42 -0.14 -2.68 12.64
C CYS A 42 0.25 -4.02 12.04
N PRO A 43 0.11 -4.21 10.71
CA PRO A 43 0.47 -5.46 10.05
C PRO A 43 1.97 -5.60 9.77
N ILE A 44 2.78 -4.61 10.18
CA ILE A 44 4.18 -4.49 9.76
C ILE A 44 5.17 -4.65 10.92
N HIS A 45 4.71 -4.44 12.15
CA HIS A 45 5.46 -4.79 13.36
C HIS A 45 4.53 -5.62 14.25
N ASP A 46 5.09 -6.56 15.00
CA ASP A 46 4.34 -7.50 15.85
C ASP A 46 3.84 -6.83 17.15
N GLY A 47 3.08 -5.74 17.00
CA GLY A 47 2.48 -4.99 18.10
C GLY A 47 1.04 -5.41 18.38
N THR A 48 0.64 -5.35 19.64
CA THR A 48 -0.73 -5.71 20.09
C THR A 48 -1.69 -4.52 20.17
N ASN A 49 -1.20 -3.30 19.96
CA ASN A 49 -2.02 -2.09 20.03
C ASN A 49 -3.00 -1.99 18.86
N LYS A 50 -4.28 -2.28 19.15
CA LYS A 50 -5.41 -2.26 18.21
C LYS A 50 -5.76 -0.87 17.65
N ARG A 51 -5.09 0.19 18.09
CA ARG A 51 -5.24 1.58 17.58
C ARG A 51 -3.97 2.12 16.94
N ALA A 52 -2.92 1.31 16.80
CA ALA A 52 -1.64 1.77 16.27
C ALA A 52 -1.71 2.12 14.79
N PHE A 53 -2.40 1.31 13.99
CA PHE A 53 -2.45 1.49 12.53
C PHE A 53 -3.71 2.20 12.12
N VAL A 54 -3.55 3.35 11.45
CA VAL A 54 -4.64 4.21 11.03
C VAL A 54 -4.53 4.47 9.54
N VAL A 55 -5.66 4.36 8.84
CA VAL A 55 -5.76 4.55 7.40
C VAL A 55 -6.83 5.59 7.10
N SER A 56 -6.46 6.58 6.31
CA SER A 56 -7.33 7.63 5.79
C SER A 56 -7.59 7.31 4.32
N THR A 57 -8.81 6.86 4.01
CA THR A 57 -9.19 6.47 2.64
C THR A 57 -9.32 7.69 1.71
N ASP A 58 -9.81 8.81 2.25
CA ASP A 58 -9.87 10.13 1.63
C ASP A 58 -8.48 10.65 1.20
N HIS A 59 -7.50 10.60 2.10
CA HIS A 59 -6.14 11.06 1.85
C HIS A 59 -5.26 9.98 1.21
N ARG A 60 -5.81 8.77 0.99
CA ARG A 60 -5.12 7.60 0.42
C ARG A 60 -3.78 7.33 1.11
N ALA A 61 -3.80 7.42 2.44
CA ALA A 61 -2.62 7.39 3.27
C ALA A 61 -2.84 6.54 4.52
N TRP A 62 -1.74 6.02 5.07
CA TRP A 62 -1.74 5.29 6.32
C TRP A 62 -0.56 5.72 7.18
N HIS A 63 -0.70 5.51 8.49
CA HIS A 63 0.38 5.69 9.44
C HIS A 63 0.22 4.74 10.62
N CYS A 64 1.33 4.21 11.11
CA CYS A 64 1.41 3.46 12.35
C CYS A 64 1.93 4.37 13.47
N PHE A 65 1.05 4.78 14.38
CA PHE A 65 1.38 5.57 15.56
C PHE A 65 2.05 4.75 16.69
N GLY A 66 2.22 3.43 16.52
CA GLY A 66 3.01 2.57 17.42
C GLY A 66 4.52 2.70 17.22
N ASP A 67 5.28 1.64 17.50
CA ASP A 67 6.74 1.71 17.60
C ASP A 67 7.44 1.86 16.24
N CYS A 68 6.88 1.27 15.18
CA CYS A 68 7.57 1.32 13.88
C CYS A 68 7.46 2.68 13.17
N LYS A 69 6.52 3.56 13.56
CA LYS A 69 6.31 4.92 13.00
C LYS A 69 6.25 5.02 11.46
N ARG A 70 6.04 3.90 10.77
CA ARG A 70 5.95 3.85 9.31
C ARG A 70 4.62 4.39 8.84
N GLY A 71 4.62 4.93 7.62
CA GLY A 71 3.42 5.41 6.96
C GLY A 71 3.70 5.72 5.50
N GLY A 72 2.66 6.10 4.78
CA GLY A 72 2.76 6.52 3.39
C GLY A 72 1.52 6.16 2.59
N THR A 73 1.75 5.84 1.33
CA THR A 73 0.70 5.50 0.35
C THR A 73 0.49 3.98 0.27
N VAL A 74 -0.41 3.54 -0.60
CA VAL A 74 -0.59 2.11 -0.91
C VAL A 74 0.71 1.44 -1.40
N LEU A 75 1.55 2.18 -2.12
CA LEU A 75 2.87 1.69 -2.56
C LEU A 75 3.79 1.44 -1.36
N ASP A 76 3.80 2.35 -0.38
CA ASP A 76 4.59 2.20 0.84
C ASP A 76 4.10 1.04 1.70
N LEU A 77 2.79 0.82 1.73
CA LEU A 77 2.18 -0.31 2.42
C LEU A 77 2.66 -1.62 1.81
N VAL A 78 2.49 -1.79 0.49
CA VAL A 78 2.92 -3.00 -0.23
C VAL A 78 4.42 -3.21 -0.08
N ARG A 79 5.22 -2.14 -0.24
CA ARG A 79 6.67 -2.17 -0.03
C ARG A 79 7.04 -2.73 1.34
N ALA A 80 6.34 -2.28 2.39
CA ALA A 80 6.62 -2.65 3.75
C ALA A 80 6.16 -4.08 4.10
N LEU A 81 5.03 -4.53 3.54
CA LEU A 81 4.51 -5.89 3.71
C LEU A 81 5.34 -6.94 2.94
N GLU A 82 5.69 -6.63 1.70
CA GLU A 82 6.47 -7.51 0.81
C GLU A 82 7.99 -7.40 1.04
N LYS A 83 8.44 -6.47 1.90
CA LYS A 83 9.86 -6.19 2.19
C LYS A 83 10.70 -6.01 0.92
N CYS A 84 10.17 -5.26 -0.05
CA CYS A 84 10.78 -5.07 -1.36
C CYS A 84 11.14 -3.60 -1.63
N SER A 85 11.70 -3.30 -2.80
CA SER A 85 11.90 -1.93 -3.26
C SER A 85 10.60 -1.28 -3.73
N LEU A 86 10.59 0.06 -3.86
CA LEU A 86 9.42 0.79 -4.37
C LEU A 86 9.04 0.35 -5.80
N VAL A 87 10.05 0.08 -6.64
CA VAL A 87 9.86 -0.38 -8.03
C VAL A 87 9.21 -1.76 -8.04
N GLU A 88 9.65 -2.67 -7.17
CA GLU A 88 9.06 -4.01 -7.05
C GLU A 88 7.63 -3.95 -6.52
N ALA A 89 7.37 -3.16 -5.48
CA ALA A 89 6.01 -2.95 -4.98
C ALA A 89 5.07 -2.46 -6.10
N ALA A 90 5.54 -1.51 -6.92
CA ALA A 90 4.78 -1.02 -8.05
C ALA A 90 4.55 -2.10 -9.13
N LYS A 91 5.54 -2.96 -9.42
CA LYS A 91 5.38 -4.11 -10.32
C LYS A 91 4.39 -5.14 -9.78
N ILE A 92 4.41 -5.39 -8.47
CA ILE A 92 3.48 -6.31 -7.80
C ILE A 92 2.06 -5.78 -7.95
N ILE A 93 1.82 -4.51 -7.63
CA ILE A 93 0.51 -3.87 -7.80
C ILE A 93 0.09 -3.89 -9.27
N ALA A 94 0.99 -3.51 -10.18
CA ALA A 94 0.72 -3.47 -11.60
C ALA A 94 0.25 -4.81 -12.15
N LYS A 95 1.00 -5.87 -11.84
CA LYS A 95 0.69 -7.24 -12.26
C LYS A 95 -0.61 -7.76 -11.64
N ARG A 96 -0.85 -7.50 -10.35
CA ARG A 96 -2.00 -8.04 -9.62
C ARG A 96 -3.32 -7.34 -9.98
N TYR A 97 -3.29 -6.03 -10.19
CA TYR A 97 -4.48 -5.21 -10.40
C TYR A 97 -4.63 -4.72 -11.85
N GLY A 98 -3.76 -5.15 -12.76
CA GLY A 98 -3.79 -4.72 -14.16
C GLY A 98 -3.48 -3.24 -14.37
N LEU A 99 -2.74 -2.63 -13.43
CA LEU A 99 -2.40 -1.20 -13.45
C LEU A 99 -1.01 -1.00 -14.06
N GLY A 100 -0.75 0.05 -14.82
CA GLY A 100 0.64 0.41 -15.19
C GLY A 100 1.28 -0.36 -16.36
N ALA A 101 0.51 -1.09 -17.17
CA ALA A 101 0.89 -1.30 -18.57
C ALA A 101 0.24 -0.19 -19.40
N SER A 102 0.97 0.91 -19.63
CA SER A 102 0.66 1.76 -20.78
C SER A 102 0.80 0.89 -22.03
N ARG A 103 -0.33 0.61 -22.70
CA ARG A 103 -0.30 0.14 -24.10
C ARG A 103 0.32 1.22 -24.97
#